data_AF-Q8TMR2-F1
#
_entry.id   AF-Q8TMR2-F1
#
_cell.length_a   1.000
_cell.length_b   1.000
_cell.length_c   1.000
_cell.angle_alpha   90.00
_cell.angle_beta   90.00
_cell.angle_gamma   90.00
#
_symmetry.space_group_name_H-M   'P 1'
#
loop_
_entity.id
_entity.type
_entity.pdbx_description
1 polymer ?
#
loop_
_entity_poly.entity_id
_entity_poly.type
_entity_poly.pdbx_seq_one_letter_code
_entity_poly.pdbx_strand_id
1 'polypeptide(L)'
;MSWAARLQASEQQQEKKEKEEMHFLKTTVKNIKRHCKALNQDWVIFVTGTEGSGKSTLSSHVCSLLDPDFSIDESMIYSFRDGPHSFLKFYTKFQDTPFKVAWYDEAVTVLFSQRHSSKNSADAQEIFKIKRASNHFDVLVSPSFWDVVPDIRERRVKSLLYTFTEVYHPYDNKVEYKHFYAYFSGDKIIKLSLNRKAKFAFRSPKELFKIVKPDFIEEFPAMEKSIESDYIDAKRANRESVLERIAGVKEKDGINKLLGVNLDFSELKTQLEEKLEAE
;
A
#
# COMPACT_ATOMS: atom_id res chain seq x y z
N MET A 1 21.17 -14.39 43.31
CA MET A 1 20.47 -13.24 42.66
C MET A 1 19.00 -13.33 42.98
N SER A 2 18.38 -12.22 43.42
CA SER A 2 16.94 -12.15 43.66
C SER A 2 16.15 -12.18 42.34
N TRP A 3 14.87 -12.54 42.40
CA TRP A 3 13.98 -12.52 41.23
C TRP A 3 13.85 -11.11 40.63
N ALA A 4 13.77 -10.08 41.47
CA ALA A 4 13.77 -8.69 41.05
C ALA A 4 15.03 -8.28 40.25
N ALA A 5 16.22 -8.75 40.67
CA ALA A 5 17.46 -8.48 39.94
C ALA A 5 17.49 -9.16 38.55
N ARG A 6 16.84 -10.32 38.40
CA ARG A 6 16.70 -11.00 37.10
C ARG A 6 15.74 -10.27 36.16
N LEU A 7 14.62 -9.75 36.69
CA LEU A 7 13.69 -8.93 35.90
C LEU A 7 14.34 -7.65 35.39
N GLN A 8 15.01 -6.90 36.28
CA GLN A 8 15.72 -5.68 35.89
C GLN A 8 16.81 -5.95 34.85
N ALA A 9 17.57 -7.04 34.99
CA ALA A 9 18.57 -7.43 34.00
C ALA A 9 17.93 -7.79 32.64
N SER A 10 16.77 -8.45 32.64
CA SER A 10 16.01 -8.77 31.42
C SER A 10 15.49 -7.51 30.72
N GLU A 11 14.92 -6.58 31.47
CA GLU A 11 14.43 -5.28 30.94
C GLU A 11 15.56 -4.47 30.33
N GLN A 12 16.70 -4.35 31.02
CA GLN A 12 17.88 -3.64 30.51
C GLN A 12 18.45 -4.29 29.24
N GLN A 13 18.45 -5.63 29.18
CA GLN A 13 18.90 -6.36 27.99
C GLN A 13 17.97 -6.14 26.80
N GLN A 14 16.64 -6.12 27.03
CA GLN A 14 15.66 -5.82 26.00
C GLN A 14 15.79 -4.38 25.50
N GLU A 15 15.90 -3.40 26.39
CA GLU A 15 16.04 -1.99 26.02
C GLU A 15 17.33 -1.74 25.22
N LYS A 16 18.42 -2.42 25.59
CA LYS A 16 19.67 -2.36 24.83
C LYS A 16 19.50 -2.94 23.41
N LYS A 17 18.83 -4.09 23.29
CA LYS A 17 18.54 -4.72 21.99
C LYS A 17 17.70 -3.82 21.10
N GLU A 18 16.63 -3.23 21.64
CA GLU A 18 15.76 -2.29 20.93
C GLU A 18 16.53 -1.05 20.45
N LYS A 19 17.45 -0.52 21.28
CA LYS A 19 18.33 0.59 20.89
C LYS A 19 19.28 0.22 19.75
N GLU A 20 19.87 -0.98 19.80
CA GLU A 20 20.75 -1.48 18.74
C GLU A 20 19.99 -1.70 17.42
N GLU A 21 18.81 -2.32 17.48
CA GLU A 21 17.92 -2.54 16.32
C GLU A 21 17.48 -1.20 15.72
N MET A 22 17.04 -0.25 16.54
CA MET A 22 16.65 1.08 16.08
C MET A 22 17.83 1.84 15.45
N HIS A 23 19.03 1.70 16.00
CA HIS A 23 20.24 2.28 15.42
C HIS A 23 20.55 1.68 14.03
N PHE A 24 20.42 0.37 13.90
CA PHE A 24 20.60 -0.33 12.63
C PHE A 24 19.56 0.11 11.58
N LEU A 25 18.29 0.19 11.96
CA LEU A 25 17.21 0.66 11.07
C LEU A 25 17.44 2.11 10.61
N LYS A 26 17.78 3.02 11.53
CA LYS A 26 18.11 4.41 11.20
C LYS A 26 19.30 4.51 10.24
N THR A 27 20.32 3.68 10.44
CA THR A 27 21.48 3.61 9.55
C THR A 27 21.09 3.10 8.16
N THR A 28 20.22 2.09 8.10
CA THR A 28 19.68 1.55 6.85
C THR A 28 18.89 2.60 6.08
N VAL A 29 17.96 3.31 6.72
CA VAL A 29 17.18 4.40 6.11
C VAL A 29 18.12 5.51 5.61
N LYS A 30 19.14 5.89 6.40
CA LYS A 30 20.14 6.88 5.99
C LYS A 30 20.90 6.45 4.74
N ASN A 31 21.27 5.17 4.65
CA ASN A 31 21.95 4.61 3.48
C ASN A 31 21.05 4.61 2.24
N ILE A 32 19.78 4.24 2.40
CA ILE A 32 18.77 4.33 1.34
C ILE A 32 18.62 5.78 0.85
N LYS A 33 18.42 6.75 1.76
CA LYS A 33 18.32 8.18 1.42
C LYS A 33 19.56 8.68 0.66
N ARG A 34 20.76 8.28 1.10
CA ARG A 34 22.02 8.60 0.41
C ARG A 34 22.05 8.00 -1.00
N HIS A 35 21.64 6.75 -1.15
CA HIS A 35 21.59 6.07 -2.45
C HIS A 35 20.62 6.75 -3.43
N CYS A 36 19.39 7.05 -2.98
CA CYS A 36 18.39 7.80 -3.74
C CYS A 36 18.95 9.13 -4.23
N LYS A 37 19.52 9.93 -3.32
CA LYS A 37 20.11 11.23 -3.65
C LYS A 37 21.28 11.12 -4.63
N ALA A 38 22.16 10.14 -4.45
CA ALA A 38 23.36 9.98 -5.29
C ALA A 38 23.01 9.58 -6.73
N LEU A 39 21.94 8.80 -6.93
CA LEU A 39 21.52 8.30 -8.24
C LEU A 39 20.29 9.01 -8.80
N ASN A 40 19.82 10.06 -8.13
CA ASN A 40 18.59 10.80 -8.43
C ASN A 40 17.42 9.87 -8.77
N GLN A 41 17.10 8.99 -7.83
CA GLN A 41 16.06 7.99 -7.99
C GLN A 41 15.25 7.77 -6.72
N ASP A 42 14.03 7.32 -6.92
CA ASP A 42 13.14 6.82 -5.88
C ASP A 42 13.58 5.45 -5.34
N TRP A 43 12.90 5.00 -4.29
CA TRP A 43 13.05 3.66 -3.76
C TRP A 43 11.68 3.03 -3.54
N VAL A 44 11.37 2.05 -4.38
CA VAL A 44 10.08 1.34 -4.33
C VAL A 44 10.22 0.09 -3.47
N ILE A 45 9.34 -0.01 -2.48
CA ILE A 45 9.16 -1.18 -1.63
C ILE A 45 7.84 -1.84 -2.01
N PHE A 46 7.89 -3.14 -2.29
CA PHE A 46 6.69 -3.91 -2.59
C PHE A 46 6.34 -4.79 -1.40
N VAL A 47 5.10 -4.69 -0.92
CA VAL A 47 4.57 -5.52 0.16
C VAL A 47 3.49 -6.43 -0.39
N THR A 48 3.66 -7.73 -0.19
CA THR A 48 2.76 -8.75 -0.74
C THR A 48 2.64 -9.95 0.16
N GLY A 49 1.71 -10.85 -0.12
CA GLY A 49 1.39 -11.96 0.77
C GLY A 49 -0.08 -12.30 0.78
N THR A 50 -0.43 -13.38 1.45
CA THR A 50 -1.81 -13.87 1.51
C THR A 50 -2.74 -12.84 2.14
N GLU A 51 -4.03 -12.96 1.86
CA GLU A 51 -5.05 -12.15 2.55
C GLU A 51 -4.98 -12.37 4.06
N GLY A 52 -5.20 -11.32 4.86
CA GLY A 52 -5.10 -11.38 6.32
C GLY A 52 -3.69 -11.54 6.91
N SER A 53 -2.62 -11.57 6.11
CA SER A 53 -1.25 -11.76 6.61
C SER A 53 -0.60 -10.54 7.27
N GLY A 54 -1.32 -9.43 7.42
CA GLY A 54 -0.78 -8.19 8.02
C GLY A 54 0.00 -7.29 7.05
N LYS A 55 -0.22 -7.40 5.73
CA LYS A 55 0.41 -6.51 4.71
C LYS A 55 0.31 -5.02 5.06
N SER A 56 -0.90 -4.54 5.33
CA SER A 56 -1.13 -3.12 5.62
C SER A 56 -0.48 -2.72 6.95
N THR A 57 -0.46 -3.61 7.94
CA THR A 57 0.25 -3.45 9.21
C THR A 57 1.76 -3.31 9.02
N LEU A 58 2.39 -4.20 8.25
CA LEU A 58 3.81 -4.08 7.95
C LEU A 58 4.10 -2.79 7.16
N SER A 59 3.21 -2.44 6.22
CA SER A 59 3.39 -1.26 5.39
C SER A 59 3.35 0.02 6.22
N SER A 60 2.48 0.13 7.22
CA SER A 60 2.45 1.32 8.09
C SER A 60 3.72 1.46 8.93
N HIS A 61 4.28 0.35 9.43
CA HIS A 61 5.58 0.35 10.12
C HIS A 61 6.70 0.84 9.19
N VAL A 62 6.73 0.35 7.95
CA VAL A 62 7.71 0.77 6.93
C VAL A 62 7.54 2.25 6.58
N CYS A 63 6.32 2.73 6.41
CA CYS A 63 6.04 4.14 6.12
C CYS A 63 6.55 5.06 7.23
N SER A 64 6.20 4.75 8.49
CA SER A 64 6.61 5.53 9.66
C SER A 64 8.12 5.52 9.88
N LEU A 65 8.80 4.42 9.51
CA LEU A 65 10.26 4.32 9.56
C LEU A 65 10.95 5.22 8.51
N LEU A 66 10.36 5.35 7.33
CA LEU A 66 10.95 6.09 6.20
C LEU A 66 10.71 7.61 6.28
N ASP A 67 9.49 7.99 6.66
CA ASP A 67 9.04 9.36 6.87
C ASP A 67 8.52 9.53 8.31
N PRO A 68 9.31 10.12 9.22
CA PRO A 68 8.88 10.36 10.59
C PRO A 68 7.65 11.26 10.73
N ASP A 69 7.37 12.08 9.70
CA ASP A 69 6.20 12.96 9.63
C ASP A 69 5.09 12.32 8.77
N PHE A 70 5.07 10.99 8.68
CA PHE A 70 4.09 10.25 7.90
C PHE A 70 2.68 10.48 8.44
N SER A 71 1.76 10.79 7.52
CA SER A 71 0.33 10.95 7.80
C SER A 71 -0.48 10.21 6.73
N ILE A 72 -1.46 9.41 7.18
CA ILE A 72 -2.37 8.68 6.30
C ILE A 72 -3.15 9.63 5.39
N ASP A 73 -3.62 10.75 5.93
CA ASP A 73 -4.39 11.76 5.21
C ASP A 73 -3.66 12.29 3.97
N GLU A 74 -2.35 12.49 4.11
CA GLU A 74 -1.54 13.12 3.07
C GLU A 74 -0.85 12.12 2.16
N SER A 75 -0.52 10.94 2.68
CA SER A 75 0.44 10.01 2.05
C SER A 75 -0.19 8.75 1.50
N MET A 76 -1.42 8.42 1.94
CA MET A 76 -2.13 7.25 1.44
C MET A 76 -2.74 7.51 0.06
N ILE A 77 -2.66 6.51 -0.82
CA ILE A 77 -3.09 6.58 -2.20
C ILE A 77 -3.99 5.38 -2.51
N TYR A 78 -5.25 5.67 -2.83
CA TYR A 78 -6.26 4.68 -3.23
C TYR A 78 -6.70 4.82 -4.69
N SER A 79 -6.42 5.96 -5.31
CA SER A 79 -6.88 6.28 -6.65
C SER A 79 -5.82 7.03 -7.43
N PHE A 80 -5.97 7.07 -8.75
CA PHE A 80 -5.09 7.89 -9.58
C PHE A 80 -5.44 9.38 -9.49
N ARG A 81 -6.69 9.74 -9.76
CA ARG A 81 -7.10 11.14 -10.01
C ARG A 81 -8.00 11.72 -8.94
N ASP A 82 -9.03 10.97 -8.53
CA ASP A 82 -10.15 11.52 -7.77
C ASP A 82 -10.03 11.30 -6.27
N GLY A 83 -10.40 12.32 -5.51
CA GLY A 83 -10.51 12.25 -4.05
C GLY A 83 -9.27 12.74 -3.29
N PRO A 84 -9.36 12.76 -1.95
CA PRO A 84 -8.31 13.30 -1.10
C PRO A 84 -7.02 12.47 -1.07
N HIS A 85 -7.11 11.18 -1.39
CA HIS A 85 -6.03 10.19 -1.40
C HIS A 85 -5.67 9.77 -2.84
N SER A 86 -5.53 10.74 -3.74
CA SER A 86 -5.18 10.47 -5.13
C SER A 86 -3.69 10.65 -5.38
N PHE A 87 -3.14 9.83 -6.29
CA PHE A 87 -1.74 9.90 -6.66
C PHE A 87 -1.36 11.29 -7.19
N LEU A 88 -2.22 11.90 -8.01
CA LEU A 88 -1.97 13.22 -8.58
C LEU A 88 -1.89 14.32 -7.50
N LYS A 89 -2.77 14.26 -6.49
CA LYS A 89 -2.76 15.23 -5.39
C LYS A 89 -1.50 15.10 -4.54
N PHE A 90 -1.12 13.86 -4.19
CA PHE A 90 0.14 13.59 -3.48
C PHE A 90 1.33 14.16 -4.25
N TYR A 91 1.46 13.81 -5.53
CA TYR A 91 2.60 14.22 -6.34
C TYR A 91 2.67 15.74 -6.50
N THR A 92 1.55 16.39 -6.82
CA THR A 92 1.51 17.85 -6.96
C THR A 92 1.92 18.57 -5.68
N LYS A 93 1.53 18.05 -4.51
CA LYS A 93 1.88 18.63 -3.21
C LYS A 93 3.35 18.42 -2.85
N PHE A 94 3.91 17.24 -3.13
CA PHE A 94 5.21 16.82 -2.60
C PHE A 94 6.31 16.64 -3.66
N GLN A 95 6.08 16.98 -4.93
CA GLN A 95 7.06 16.78 -6.02
C GLN A 95 8.46 17.34 -5.72
N ASP A 96 8.53 18.44 -4.96
CA ASP A 96 9.78 19.11 -4.56
C ASP A 96 10.23 18.78 -3.13
N THR A 97 9.51 17.91 -2.44
CA THR A 97 9.83 17.44 -1.08
C THR A 97 10.41 16.03 -1.13
N PRO A 98 11.74 15.86 -1.09
CA PRO A 98 12.35 14.55 -1.21
C PRO A 98 12.05 13.68 0.01
N PHE A 99 12.14 12.37 -0.16
CA PHE A 99 11.98 11.37 0.90
C PHE A 99 10.59 11.30 1.54
N LYS A 100 9.59 11.95 0.93
CA LYS A 100 8.19 11.70 1.28
C LYS A 100 7.77 10.29 0.88
N VAL A 101 6.94 9.69 1.73
CA VAL A 101 6.42 8.33 1.52
C VAL A 101 5.05 8.42 0.85
N ALA A 102 4.86 7.63 -0.19
CA ALA A 102 3.59 7.39 -0.85
C ALA A 102 3.16 5.94 -0.57
N TRP A 103 2.03 5.75 0.12
CA TRP A 103 1.51 4.43 0.47
C TRP A 103 0.34 4.04 -0.42
N TYR A 104 0.57 3.09 -1.32
CA TYR A 104 -0.43 2.59 -2.26
C TYR A 104 -1.05 1.31 -1.68
N ASP A 105 -2.15 1.43 -0.93
CA ASP A 105 -2.92 0.25 -0.52
C ASP A 105 -3.72 -0.26 -1.72
N GLU A 106 -3.70 -1.58 -1.94
CA GLU A 106 -4.24 -2.19 -3.14
C GLU A 106 -3.66 -1.57 -4.44
N ALA A 107 -2.34 -1.38 -4.48
CA ALA A 107 -1.58 -0.71 -5.55
C ALA A 107 -1.90 -1.20 -6.98
N VAL A 108 -2.42 -2.41 -7.10
CA VAL A 108 -2.95 -2.97 -8.35
C VAL A 108 -3.95 -2.01 -8.99
N THR A 109 -4.81 -1.34 -8.21
CA THR A 109 -5.81 -0.39 -8.70
C THR A 109 -5.21 0.83 -9.42
N VAL A 110 -4.00 1.23 -9.06
CA VAL A 110 -3.31 2.42 -9.61
C VAL A 110 -2.29 2.02 -10.70
N LEU A 111 -1.59 0.89 -10.54
CA LEU A 111 -0.42 0.51 -11.35
C LEU A 111 -0.61 -0.83 -12.11
N PHE A 112 -1.77 -1.02 -12.75
CA PHE A 112 -2.12 -2.25 -13.48
C PHE A 112 -1.20 -2.57 -14.66
N SER A 113 -0.84 -3.85 -14.80
CA SER A 113 -0.10 -4.38 -15.96
C SER A 113 -0.91 -4.60 -17.24
N GLN A 114 -2.20 -5.00 -17.17
CA GLN A 114 -2.91 -5.50 -18.38
C GLN A 114 -4.43 -5.30 -18.48
N ARG A 115 -5.18 -5.01 -17.40
CA ARG A 115 -6.66 -5.11 -17.43
C ARG A 115 -7.43 -3.81 -17.67
N HIS A 116 -6.74 -2.68 -17.64
CA HIS A 116 -7.36 -1.38 -17.89
C HIS A 116 -6.47 -0.57 -18.84
N SER A 117 -6.69 -0.74 -20.15
CA SER A 117 -6.24 0.19 -21.21
C SER A 117 -6.89 1.58 -21.08
N SER A 118 -7.32 1.95 -19.87
CA SER A 118 -7.85 3.26 -19.55
C SER A 118 -6.71 4.26 -19.60
N LYS A 119 -6.97 5.43 -20.18
CA LYS A 119 -6.07 6.58 -20.18
C LYS A 119 -5.43 6.84 -18.80
N ASN A 120 -6.20 6.70 -17.72
CA ASN A 120 -5.71 6.87 -16.35
C ASN A 120 -4.55 5.94 -15.96
N SER A 121 -4.53 4.70 -16.45
CA SER A 121 -3.43 3.75 -16.15
C SER A 121 -2.16 4.14 -16.89
N ALA A 122 -2.28 4.59 -18.15
CA ALA A 122 -1.16 5.09 -18.93
C ALA A 122 -0.59 6.36 -18.28
N ASP A 123 -1.45 7.33 -17.95
CA ASP A 123 -1.06 8.56 -17.26
C ASP A 123 -0.40 8.25 -15.90
N ALA A 124 -0.94 7.30 -15.13
CA ALA A 124 -0.35 6.88 -13.85
C ALA A 124 1.07 6.30 -14.04
N GLN A 125 1.28 5.45 -15.05
CA GLN A 125 2.59 4.90 -15.36
C GLN A 125 3.57 5.97 -15.83
N GLU A 126 3.12 6.94 -16.63
CA GLU A 126 3.95 8.06 -17.07
C GLU A 126 4.37 8.95 -15.90
N ILE A 127 3.43 9.33 -15.03
CA ILE A 127 3.75 10.09 -13.82
C ILE A 127 4.69 9.28 -12.92
N PHE A 128 4.46 7.98 -12.74
CA PHE A 128 5.34 7.14 -11.92
C PHE A 128 6.77 7.06 -12.48
N LYS A 129 6.92 7.06 -13.81
CA LYS A 129 8.24 7.15 -14.48
C LYS A 129 8.92 8.49 -14.19
N ILE A 130 8.21 9.60 -14.32
CA ILE A 130 8.74 10.97 -14.11
C ILE A 130 9.06 11.21 -12.62
N LYS A 131 8.19 10.76 -11.71
CA LYS A 131 8.31 10.89 -10.25
C LYS A 131 9.62 10.35 -9.68
N ARG A 132 10.34 9.49 -10.43
CA ARG A 132 11.68 9.00 -10.07
C ARG A 132 12.60 10.11 -9.56
N ALA A 133 12.57 11.28 -10.20
CA ALA A 133 13.45 12.41 -9.88
C ALA A 133 13.11 13.09 -8.54
N SER A 134 11.91 12.87 -7.99
CA SER A 134 11.48 13.45 -6.71
C SER A 134 12.08 12.75 -5.49
N ASN A 135 12.82 11.64 -5.66
CA ASN A 135 13.44 10.89 -4.56
C ASN A 135 12.44 10.50 -3.45
N HIS A 136 11.19 10.19 -3.83
CA HIS A 136 10.16 9.69 -2.92
C HIS A 136 10.39 8.22 -2.59
N PHE A 137 9.73 7.78 -1.51
CA PHE A 137 9.56 6.38 -1.19
C PHE A 137 8.18 5.92 -1.63
N ASP A 138 8.11 4.80 -2.34
CA ASP A 138 6.85 4.24 -2.82
C ASP A 138 6.64 2.89 -2.15
N VAL A 139 5.65 2.79 -1.26
CA VAL A 139 5.26 1.53 -0.60
C VAL A 139 4.03 0.97 -1.32
N LEU A 140 4.26 0.00 -2.20
CA LEU A 140 3.23 -0.64 -3.01
C LEU A 140 2.70 -1.88 -2.31
N VAL A 141 1.42 -1.90 -1.95
CA VAL A 141 0.80 -3.06 -1.30
C VAL A 141 -0.13 -3.77 -2.26
N SER A 142 0.12 -5.06 -2.51
CA SER A 142 -0.70 -5.86 -3.42
C SER A 142 -0.73 -7.32 -3.00
N PRO A 143 -1.85 -8.04 -3.20
CA PRO A 143 -1.88 -9.49 -3.03
C PRO A 143 -0.89 -10.27 -3.91
N SER A 144 -0.56 -9.72 -5.09
CA SER A 144 0.28 -10.39 -6.09
C SER A 144 1.35 -9.45 -6.62
N PHE A 145 2.60 -9.89 -6.49
CA PHE A 145 3.78 -9.22 -7.05
C PHE A 145 3.77 -9.15 -8.59
N TRP A 146 3.13 -10.10 -9.26
CA TRP A 146 3.10 -10.17 -10.73
C TRP A 146 2.06 -9.27 -11.38
N ASP A 147 1.16 -8.68 -10.60
CA ASP A 147 0.06 -7.86 -11.14
C ASP A 147 0.54 -6.47 -11.54
N VAL A 148 1.67 -6.03 -10.97
CA VAL A 148 2.35 -4.79 -11.34
C VAL A 148 3.14 -4.94 -12.63
N VAL A 149 3.16 -3.85 -13.40
CA VAL A 149 3.85 -3.74 -14.69
C VAL A 149 5.31 -4.21 -14.56
N PRO A 150 5.81 -5.09 -15.45
CA PRO A 150 7.17 -5.60 -15.40
C PRO A 150 8.25 -4.52 -15.26
N ASP A 151 8.11 -3.39 -15.95
CA ASP A 151 9.06 -2.27 -15.87
C ASP A 151 9.22 -1.72 -14.45
N ILE A 152 8.11 -1.51 -13.73
CA ILE A 152 8.14 -1.10 -12.31
C ILE A 152 8.68 -2.25 -11.46
N ARG A 153 8.13 -3.45 -11.63
CA ARG A 153 8.45 -4.63 -10.83
C ARG A 153 9.94 -4.99 -10.85
N GLU A 154 10.57 -4.95 -12.02
CA GLU A 154 11.92 -5.48 -12.22
C GLU A 154 12.99 -4.38 -12.14
N ARG A 155 12.64 -3.11 -12.35
CA ARG A 155 13.62 -2.02 -12.40
C ARG A 155 13.50 -1.04 -11.23
N ARG A 156 12.28 -0.82 -10.72
CA ARG A 156 12.00 0.18 -9.69
C ARG A 156 11.93 -0.43 -8.29
N VAL A 157 11.32 -1.60 -8.14
CA VAL A 157 11.26 -2.31 -6.84
C VAL A 157 12.67 -2.70 -6.39
N LYS A 158 13.10 -2.13 -5.26
CA LYS A 158 14.41 -2.41 -4.64
C LYS A 158 14.30 -3.34 -3.44
N SER A 159 13.11 -3.44 -2.86
CA SER A 159 12.83 -4.21 -1.66
C SER A 159 11.47 -4.90 -1.81
N LEU A 160 11.43 -6.21 -1.58
CA LEU A 160 10.19 -6.98 -1.57
C LEU A 160 10.01 -7.60 -0.20
N LEU A 161 8.87 -7.32 0.41
CA LEU A 161 8.45 -7.83 1.71
C LEU A 161 7.28 -8.79 1.49
N TYR A 162 7.51 -10.07 1.73
CA TYR A 162 6.47 -11.10 1.63
C TYR A 162 5.95 -11.45 3.02
N THR A 163 4.70 -11.10 3.31
CA THR A 163 4.02 -11.36 4.58
C THR A 163 3.30 -12.70 4.58
N PHE A 164 3.35 -13.38 5.72
CA PHE A 164 2.63 -14.63 5.96
C PHE A 164 2.32 -14.77 7.45
N THR A 165 1.31 -15.58 7.74
CA THR A 165 0.90 -15.88 9.12
C THR A 165 1.25 -17.32 9.43
N GLU A 166 1.85 -17.55 10.60
CA GLU A 166 1.99 -18.89 11.16
C GLU A 166 1.04 -19.06 12.34
N VAL A 167 0.38 -20.20 12.37
CA VAL A 167 -0.59 -20.56 13.41
C VAL A 167 0.13 -21.45 14.42
N TYR A 168 0.19 -20.99 15.66
CA TYR A 168 0.79 -21.69 16.78
C TYR A 168 -0.30 -22.24 17.69
N HIS A 169 -0.11 -23.48 18.12
CA HIS A 169 -0.93 -24.15 19.12
C HIS A 169 -0.05 -24.46 20.33
N PRO A 170 0.31 -23.44 21.14
CA PRO A 170 1.25 -23.61 22.23
C PRO A 170 0.74 -24.66 23.23
N TYR A 171 -0.35 -24.41 23.97
CA TYR A 171 -1.05 -25.37 24.83
C TYR A 171 -2.49 -24.84 25.14
N ASP A 172 -3.41 -25.68 25.62
CA ASP A 172 -4.75 -25.29 26.14
C ASP A 172 -5.75 -24.65 25.16
N ASN A 173 -5.94 -25.20 23.95
CA ASN A 173 -6.95 -24.74 22.97
C ASN A 173 -6.84 -23.24 22.58
N LYS A 174 -5.74 -22.57 22.91
CA LYS A 174 -5.49 -21.20 22.47
C LYS A 174 -4.72 -21.23 21.16
N VAL A 175 -5.31 -20.62 20.14
CA VAL A 175 -4.68 -20.41 18.84
C VAL A 175 -3.98 -19.05 18.88
N GLU A 176 -2.67 -19.05 18.70
CA GLU A 176 -1.88 -17.83 18.58
C GLU A 176 -1.50 -17.63 17.11
N TYR A 177 -1.73 -16.43 16.60
CA TYR A 177 -1.35 -16.05 15.24
C TYR A 177 -0.14 -15.15 15.31
N LYS A 178 0.94 -15.56 14.65
CA LYS A 178 2.15 -14.75 14.54
C LYS A 178 2.33 -14.31 13.10
N HIS A 179 2.64 -13.03 12.92
CA HIS A 179 2.80 -12.41 11.63
C HIS A 179 4.28 -12.25 11.31
N PHE A 180 4.69 -12.78 10.17
CA PHE A 180 6.06 -12.76 9.71
C PHE A 180 6.18 -12.10 8.36
N TYR A 181 7.34 -11.52 8.10
CA TYR A 181 7.71 -11.06 6.79
C TYR A 181 9.07 -11.63 6.37
N ALA A 182 9.19 -11.94 5.09
CA ALA A 182 10.43 -12.35 4.46
C ALA A 182 10.92 -11.23 3.55
N TYR A 183 12.17 -10.80 3.74
CA TYR A 183 12.80 -9.77 2.92
C TYR A 183 13.53 -10.38 1.72
N PHE A 184 13.34 -9.76 0.55
CA PHE A 184 14.05 -10.08 -0.68
C PHE A 184 14.67 -8.80 -1.27
N SER A 185 15.99 -8.83 -1.42
CA SER A 185 16.82 -7.85 -2.11
C SER A 185 16.59 -7.84 -3.63
N GLY A 186 17.05 -6.78 -4.31
CA GLY A 186 16.92 -6.59 -5.76
C GLY A 186 17.31 -7.81 -6.59
N ASP A 187 18.45 -8.45 -6.29
CA ASP A 187 18.90 -9.63 -7.04
C ASP A 187 17.94 -10.82 -6.89
N LYS A 188 17.36 -10.98 -5.70
CA LYS A 188 16.36 -12.03 -5.44
C LYS A 188 15.02 -11.72 -6.07
N ILE A 189 14.63 -10.43 -6.12
CA ILE A 189 13.46 -9.96 -6.83
C ILE A 189 13.54 -10.29 -8.33
N ILE A 190 14.71 -10.07 -8.96
CA ILE A 190 14.94 -10.43 -10.36
C ILE A 190 14.82 -11.94 -10.55
N LYS A 191 15.45 -12.75 -9.68
CA LYS A 191 15.32 -14.22 -9.72
C LYS A 191 13.88 -14.70 -9.59
N LEU A 192 13.10 -14.10 -8.70
CA LEU A 192 11.68 -14.39 -8.54
C LEU A 192 10.89 -14.04 -9.81
N SER A 193 11.13 -12.85 -10.36
CA SER A 193 10.42 -12.35 -11.55
C SER A 193 10.64 -13.23 -12.78
N LEU A 194 11.86 -13.74 -12.98
CA LEU A 194 12.23 -14.63 -14.09
C LEU A 194 11.70 -16.06 -13.91
N ASN A 195 11.36 -16.47 -12.69
CA ASN A 195 10.91 -17.82 -12.41
C ASN A 195 9.38 -17.94 -12.48
N ARG A 196 8.87 -18.52 -13.58
CA ARG A 196 7.41 -18.73 -13.76
C ARG A 196 6.75 -19.55 -12.65
N LYS A 197 7.48 -20.47 -12.00
CA LYS A 197 6.96 -21.28 -10.89
C LYS A 197 6.76 -20.44 -9.62
N ALA A 198 7.57 -19.39 -9.44
CA ALA A 198 7.47 -18.50 -8.28
C ALA A 198 6.08 -17.85 -8.21
N LYS A 199 5.48 -17.47 -9.35
CA LYS A 199 4.13 -16.90 -9.41
C LYS A 199 3.08 -17.75 -8.68
N PHE A 200 3.17 -19.07 -8.80
CA PHE A 200 2.24 -20.00 -8.18
C PHE A 200 2.61 -20.35 -6.73
N ALA A 201 3.90 -20.22 -6.39
CA ALA A 201 4.43 -20.55 -5.07
C ALA A 201 4.11 -19.50 -3.99
N PHE A 202 3.70 -18.27 -4.35
CA PHE A 202 3.31 -17.23 -3.37
C PHE A 202 2.08 -17.58 -2.51
N ARG A 203 1.42 -18.71 -2.77
CA ARG A 203 0.38 -19.26 -1.88
C ARG A 203 0.96 -20.01 -0.68
N SER A 204 2.24 -20.38 -0.71
CA SER A 204 2.90 -21.16 0.32
C SER A 204 4.30 -20.61 0.57
N PRO A 205 4.57 -20.00 1.75
CA PRO A 205 5.90 -19.53 2.10
C PRO A 205 6.97 -20.63 1.93
N LYS A 206 6.62 -21.87 2.31
CA LYS A 206 7.51 -23.04 2.19
C LYS A 206 7.90 -23.33 0.74
N GLU A 207 6.94 -23.30 -0.19
CA GLU A 207 7.23 -23.53 -1.62
C GLU A 207 7.99 -22.36 -2.24
N LEU A 208 7.63 -21.12 -1.88
CA LEU A 208 8.33 -19.94 -2.35
C LEU A 208 9.80 -19.94 -1.93
N PHE A 209 10.08 -20.24 -0.66
CA PHE A 209 11.44 -20.20 -0.10
C PHE A 209 12.35 -21.32 -0.63
N LYS A 210 11.77 -22.43 -1.14
CA LYS A 210 12.52 -23.45 -1.90
C LYS A 210 13.00 -22.92 -3.25
N ILE A 211 12.25 -22.01 -3.87
CA ILE A 211 12.61 -21.44 -5.17
C ILE A 211 13.66 -20.34 -5.01
N VAL A 212 13.40 -19.38 -4.12
CA VAL A 212 14.35 -18.32 -3.77
C VAL A 212 14.33 -18.15 -2.26
N LYS A 213 15.46 -18.42 -1.60
CA LYS A 213 15.59 -18.21 -0.15
C LYS A 213 15.57 -16.71 0.17
N PRO A 214 14.75 -16.22 1.11
CA PRO A 214 14.78 -14.82 1.53
C PRO A 214 16.12 -14.44 2.16
N ASP A 215 16.41 -13.15 2.24
CA ASP A 215 17.59 -12.63 2.92
C ASP A 215 17.48 -12.85 4.43
N PHE A 216 16.31 -12.54 4.99
CA PHE A 216 15.95 -12.84 6.37
C PHE A 216 14.43 -12.97 6.51
N ILE A 217 14.01 -13.49 7.65
CA ILE A 217 12.61 -13.62 8.06
C ILE A 217 12.51 -13.05 9.47
N GLU A 218 11.53 -12.19 9.71
CA GLU A 218 11.30 -11.56 11.00
C GLU A 218 9.81 -11.52 11.34
N GLU A 219 9.52 -11.60 12.64
CA GLU A 219 8.18 -11.33 13.19
C GLU A 219 7.97 -9.82 13.26
N PHE A 220 6.74 -9.35 13.08
CA PHE A 220 6.41 -7.93 13.21
C PHE A 220 5.18 -7.71 14.09
N PRO A 221 5.15 -6.59 14.84
CA PRO A 221 4.07 -6.31 15.78
C PRO A 221 2.80 -5.84 15.08
N ALA A 222 1.71 -5.78 15.83
CA ALA A 222 0.46 -5.15 15.41
C ALA A 222 0.66 -3.66 15.06
N MET A 223 -0.31 -3.10 14.35
CA MET A 223 -0.31 -1.68 13.98
C MET A 223 -0.47 -0.81 15.23
N GLU A 224 0.15 0.35 15.26
CA GLU A 224 -0.12 1.33 16.30
C GLU A 224 -1.60 1.77 16.24
N LYS A 225 -2.29 1.86 17.39
CA LYS A 225 -3.73 2.14 17.45
C LYS A 225 -4.15 3.47 16.82
N SER A 226 -3.29 4.49 16.92
CA SER A 226 -3.50 5.81 16.32
C SER A 226 -3.59 5.69 14.80
N ILE A 227 -2.56 5.11 14.19
CA ILE A 227 -2.45 4.84 12.77
C ILE A 227 -3.56 3.87 12.31
N GLU A 228 -3.90 2.86 13.11
CA GLU A 228 -4.95 1.90 12.80
C GLU A 228 -6.32 2.57 12.67
N SER A 229 -6.66 3.49 13.56
CA SER A 229 -7.91 4.25 13.49
C SER A 229 -8.00 5.04 12.18
N ASP A 230 -6.97 5.86 11.91
CA ASP A 230 -6.90 6.69 10.71
C ASP A 230 -6.96 5.83 9.43
N TYR A 231 -6.27 4.68 9.45
CA TYR A 231 -6.25 3.75 8.32
C TYR A 231 -7.63 3.12 8.08
N ILE A 232 -8.32 2.69 9.14
CA ILE A 232 -9.67 2.13 9.05
C ILE A 232 -10.64 3.17 8.49
N ASP A 233 -10.54 4.42 8.94
CA ASP A 233 -11.42 5.50 8.48
C ASP A 233 -11.14 5.87 7.02
N ALA A 234 -9.88 6.01 6.62
CA ALA A 234 -9.49 6.22 5.22
C ALA A 234 -9.98 5.06 4.31
N LYS A 235 -9.88 3.81 4.80
CA LYS A 235 -10.35 2.63 4.07
C LYS A 235 -11.88 2.60 3.92
N ARG A 236 -12.62 2.98 4.97
CA ARG A 236 -14.08 3.10 4.91
C ARG A 236 -14.53 4.17 3.92
N ALA A 237 -13.92 5.35 3.97
CA ALA A 237 -14.20 6.44 3.04
C ALA A 237 -13.93 6.04 1.57
N ASN A 238 -12.83 5.34 1.32
CA ASN A 238 -12.54 4.81 -0.01
C ASN A 238 -13.61 3.80 -0.47
N ARG A 239 -14.01 2.86 0.40
CA ARG A 239 -15.05 1.87 0.11
C ARG A 239 -16.39 2.54 -0.24
N GLU A 240 -16.81 3.53 0.54
CA GLU A 240 -18.04 4.28 0.30
C GLU A 240 -17.99 5.02 -1.05
N SER A 241 -16.87 5.71 -1.34
CA SER A 241 -16.66 6.36 -2.63
C SER A 241 -16.74 5.41 -3.82
N VAL A 242 -16.24 4.17 -3.68
CA VAL A 242 -16.35 3.12 -4.69
C VAL A 242 -17.80 2.65 -4.86
N LEU A 243 -18.52 2.45 -3.75
CA LEU A 243 -19.93 2.03 -3.78
C LEU A 243 -20.83 3.10 -4.42
N GLU A 244 -20.66 4.37 -4.06
CA GLU A 244 -21.37 5.50 -4.66
C GLU A 244 -21.17 5.58 -6.18
N ARG A 245 -19.92 5.35 -6.62
CA ARG A 245 -19.58 5.31 -8.04
C ARG A 245 -20.28 4.14 -8.75
N ILE A 246 -20.27 2.94 -8.16
CA ILE A 246 -20.94 1.76 -8.74
C ILE A 246 -22.46 1.97 -8.78
N ALA A 247 -23.03 2.63 -7.78
CA ALA A 247 -24.45 2.99 -7.74
C ALA A 247 -24.82 4.12 -8.72
N GLY A 248 -23.85 4.71 -9.42
CA GLY A 248 -24.06 5.82 -10.37
C GLY A 248 -24.45 7.13 -9.69
N VAL A 249 -24.26 7.26 -8.37
CA VAL A 249 -24.68 8.46 -7.61
C VAL A 249 -23.90 9.69 -8.07
N LYS A 250 -22.59 9.56 -8.24
CA LYS A 250 -21.73 10.68 -8.69
C LYS A 250 -22.00 11.13 -10.12
N GLU A 251 -22.43 10.24 -11.01
CA GLU A 251 -22.84 10.62 -12.36
C GLU A 251 -24.16 11.40 -12.33
N LYS A 252 -25.12 10.97 -11.50
CA LYS A 252 -26.38 11.71 -11.30
C LYS A 252 -26.12 13.09 -10.70
N ASP A 253 -25.26 13.21 -9.70
CA ASP A 253 -24.92 14.49 -9.08
C ASP A 253 -24.15 15.40 -10.05
N GLY A 254 -23.24 14.85 -10.85
CA GLY A 254 -22.52 15.58 -11.89
C GLY A 254 -23.45 16.08 -13.00
N ILE A 255 -24.40 15.25 -13.44
CA ILE A 255 -25.45 15.61 -14.41
C ILE A 255 -26.35 16.69 -13.82
N ASN A 256 -26.84 16.53 -12.58
CA ASN A 256 -27.69 17.52 -11.91
C ASN A 256 -26.96 18.86 -11.72
N LYS A 257 -25.66 18.84 -11.41
CA LYS A 257 -24.84 20.04 -11.24
C LYS A 257 -24.52 20.72 -12.58
N LEU A 258 -24.29 19.95 -13.65
CA LEU A 258 -24.10 20.47 -15.02
C LEU A 258 -25.40 21.01 -15.61
N LEU A 259 -26.52 20.38 -15.30
CA LEU A 259 -27.83 20.82 -15.74
C LEU A 259 -28.29 22.08 -15.01
N GLY A 260 -27.71 22.42 -13.84
CA GLY A 260 -27.86 23.73 -13.17
C GLY A 260 -29.29 24.15 -12.84
N VAL A 261 -30.26 23.29 -13.12
CA VAL A 261 -31.68 23.53 -13.11
C VAL A 261 -32.26 22.25 -12.55
N ASN A 262 -33.00 22.35 -11.44
CA ASN A 262 -34.04 21.37 -11.14
C ASN A 262 -35.02 21.46 -12.31
N LEU A 263 -34.75 20.71 -13.39
CA LEU A 263 -35.69 20.58 -14.49
C LEU A 263 -36.84 19.77 -13.94
N ASP A 264 -37.81 20.49 -13.38
CA ASP A 264 -39.07 19.91 -12.99
C ASP A 264 -39.84 19.59 -14.27
N PHE A 265 -39.75 18.33 -14.69
CA PHE A 265 -40.49 17.83 -15.84
C PHE A 265 -41.97 17.57 -15.52
N SER A 266 -42.46 17.94 -14.33
CA SER A 266 -43.87 17.79 -13.95
C SER A 266 -44.79 18.45 -14.98
N GLU A 267 -44.48 19.68 -15.41
CA GLU A 267 -45.28 20.44 -16.37
C GLU A 267 -45.29 19.79 -17.77
N LEU A 268 -44.13 19.28 -18.20
CA LEU A 268 -43.97 18.60 -19.49
C LEU A 268 -44.68 17.24 -19.49
N LYS A 269 -44.74 16.58 -18.33
CA LYS A 269 -45.48 15.33 -18.12
C LYS A 269 -46.99 15.56 -18.16
N THR A 270 -47.48 16.60 -17.48
CA THR A 270 -48.91 16.97 -17.51
C THR A 270 -49.37 17.31 -18.92
N GLN A 271 -48.59 18.09 -19.69
CA GLN A 271 -48.93 18.41 -21.09
C GLN A 271 -48.96 17.18 -22.02
N LEU A 272 -48.16 16.15 -21.71
CA LEU A 272 -48.14 14.91 -22.48
C LEU A 272 -49.34 14.02 -22.13
N GLU A 273 -49.72 13.98 -20.85
CA GLU A 273 -50.92 13.27 -20.37
C GLU A 273 -52.20 13.90 -20.95
N GLU A 274 -52.31 15.23 -20.94
CA GLU A 274 -53.44 15.96 -21.56
C GLU A 274 -53.57 15.71 -23.07
N LYS A 275 -52.44 15.59 -23.79
CA LYS A 275 -52.46 15.28 -25.22
C LYS A 275 -52.87 13.83 -25.51
N LEU A 276 -52.46 12.90 -24.65
CA LEU A 276 -52.82 11.49 -24.78
C LEU A 276 -54.30 11.23 -24.43
N GLU A 277 -54.90 12.06 -23.58
CA GLU A 277 -56.35 11.99 -23.28
C GLU A 277 -57.23 12.66 -24.34
N ALA A 278 -56.64 13.51 -25.20
CA ALA A 278 -57.34 14.21 -26.28
C ALA A 278 -57.38 13.45 -27.61
N GLU A 279 -56.67 12.32 -27.73
CA GLU A 279 -56.71 11.37 -28.86
C GLU A 279 -57.64 10.18 -28.58
#